data_AF-A0A7S0SA71-F1
#
_entry.id   AF-A0A7S0SA71-F1
#
_cell.length_a   1.000
_cell.length_b   1.000
_cell.length_c   1.000
_cell.angle_alpha   90.00
_cell.angle_beta   90.00
_cell.angle_gamma   90.00
#
_symmetry.space_group_name_H-M   'P 1'
#
loop_
_entity.id
_entity.type
_entity.pdbx_description
1 polymer ?
#
loop_
_entity_poly.entity_id
_entity_poly.type
_entity_poly.pdbx_seq_one_letter_code
_entity_poly.pdbx_strand_id
1 'polypeptide(L)'
;MLVEEGRKVVVMGNSGAGKSTILKVFTKLLEYQSGIITVGGVPVEQLNRSAVYSAQPQSSTLFDLSIRDNIRVGAPDGTTDEDVEAAAREASLIGTPDQAWVLPQGLD
;
A
#
# COMPACT_ATOMS: atom_id res chain seq x y z
N MET A 1 -21.31 5.55 -3.38
CA MET A 1 -20.76 4.19 -3.16
C MET A 1 -20.47 4.07 -1.68
N LEU A 2 -20.92 3.01 -1.02
CA LEU A 2 -20.68 2.76 0.40
C LEU A 2 -19.89 1.46 0.52
N VAL A 3 -18.86 1.46 1.37
CA VAL A 3 -18.02 0.29 1.63
C VAL A 3 -18.05 0.06 3.12
N GLU A 4 -18.63 -1.07 3.52
CA GLU A 4 -18.68 -1.49 4.92
C GLU A 4 -17.31 -1.94 5.41
N GLU A 5 -17.08 -1.82 6.70
CA GLU A 5 -15.86 -2.30 7.35
C GLU A 5 -15.61 -3.78 7.04
N GLY A 6 -14.35 -4.14 6.79
CA GLY A 6 -13.94 -5.50 6.46
C GLY A 6 -14.31 -5.98 5.05
N ARG A 7 -14.97 -5.15 4.22
CA ARG A 7 -15.30 -5.53 2.84
C ARG A 7 -14.16 -5.22 1.87
N LYS A 8 -13.95 -6.16 0.94
CA LYS A 8 -13.09 -5.98 -0.23
C LYS A 8 -13.95 -5.61 -1.42
N VAL A 9 -13.59 -4.53 -2.12
CA VAL A 9 -14.30 -4.07 -3.32
C VAL A 9 -13.35 -4.08 -4.50
N VAL A 10 -13.83 -4.56 -5.64
CA VAL A 10 -13.10 -4.57 -6.90
C VAL A 10 -13.72 -3.54 -7.84
N VAL A 11 -12.90 -2.62 -8.36
CA VAL A 11 -13.32 -1.62 -9.34
C VAL A 11 -12.87 -2.06 -10.73
N MET A 12 -13.83 -2.37 -11.61
CA MET A 12 -13.58 -2.89 -12.96
C MET A 12 -14.09 -1.93 -14.04
N GLY A 13 -13.53 -2.04 -15.24
CA GLY A 13 -13.89 -1.24 -16.41
C GLY A 13 -12.74 -1.08 -17.40
N ASN A 14 -13.06 -0.61 -18.61
CA ASN A 14 -12.10 -0.47 -19.71
C ASN A 14 -10.94 0.48 -19.37
N SER A 15 -9.84 0.42 -20.12
CA SER A 15 -8.78 1.42 -20.04
C SER A 15 -9.35 2.82 -20.28
N GLY A 16 -8.89 3.82 -19.52
CA GLY A 16 -9.43 5.18 -19.57
C GLY A 16 -10.73 5.43 -18.80
N ALA A 17 -11.41 4.40 -18.26
CA ALA A 17 -12.65 4.56 -17.49
C ALA A 17 -12.50 5.27 -16.12
N GLY A 18 -11.31 5.79 -15.79
CA GLY A 18 -11.08 6.53 -14.54
C GLY A 18 -10.80 5.69 -13.29
N LYS A 19 -10.58 4.37 -13.40
CA LYS A 19 -10.29 3.49 -12.24
C LYS A 19 -9.11 3.97 -11.39
N SER A 20 -8.00 4.33 -12.02
CA SER A 20 -6.84 4.87 -11.29
C SER A 20 -7.11 6.28 -10.77
N THR A 21 -7.93 7.06 -11.48
CA THR A 21 -8.34 8.40 -11.05
C THR A 21 -9.14 8.34 -9.76
N ILE A 22 -10.14 7.46 -9.66
CA ILE A 22 -10.96 7.35 -8.44
C ILE A 22 -10.13 6.87 -7.24
N LEU A 23 -9.18 5.93 -7.44
CA LEU A 23 -8.26 5.51 -6.38
C LEU A 23 -7.34 6.67 -5.92
N LYS A 24 -6.86 7.49 -6.85
CA LYS A 24 -6.06 8.68 -6.50
C LYS A 24 -6.86 9.71 -5.72
N VAL A 25 -8.12 9.94 -6.08
CA VAL A 25 -9.01 10.83 -5.33
C VAL A 25 -9.23 10.31 -3.91
N PHE A 26 -9.58 9.02 -3.75
CA PHE A 26 -9.78 8.42 -2.42
C PHE A 26 -8.54 8.50 -1.51
N THR A 27 -7.35 8.43 -2.10
CA THR A 27 -6.06 8.47 -1.37
C THR A 27 -5.48 9.89 -1.26
N LYS A 28 -6.24 10.94 -1.63
CA LYS A 28 -5.80 12.35 -1.65
C LYS A 28 -4.53 12.58 -2.50
N LEU A 29 -4.33 11.76 -3.54
CA LEU A 29 -3.33 11.96 -4.58
C LEU A 29 -3.82 12.87 -5.71
N LEU A 30 -5.13 13.13 -5.77
CA LEU A 30 -5.76 14.02 -6.73
C LEU A 30 -6.94 14.73 -6.05
N GLU A 31 -7.09 16.03 -6.29
CA GLU A 31 -8.28 16.77 -5.85
C GLU A 31 -9.50 16.43 -6.70
N TYR A 32 -10.69 16.54 -6.11
CA TYR A 32 -11.96 16.34 -6.80
C TYR A 32 -12.79 17.63 -6.79
N GLN A 33 -13.65 17.80 -7.79
CA GLN A 33 -14.35 19.07 -8.03
C GLN A 33 -15.67 19.19 -7.27
N SER A 34 -16.36 18.07 -7.04
CA SER A 34 -17.66 18.04 -6.38
C SER A 34 -17.95 16.70 -5.73
N GLY A 35 -18.87 16.70 -4.77
CA GLY A 35 -19.23 15.52 -3.97
C GLY A 35 -18.62 15.56 -2.58
N ILE A 36 -18.75 14.43 -1.86
CA ILE A 36 -18.22 14.26 -0.50
C ILE A 36 -17.66 12.85 -0.41
N ILE A 37 -16.50 12.72 0.23
CA ILE A 37 -15.89 11.44 0.57
C ILE A 37 -15.66 11.43 2.08
N THR A 38 -16.09 10.36 2.74
CA THR A 38 -15.91 10.20 4.19
C THR A 38 -15.34 8.83 4.52
N VAL A 39 -14.47 8.76 5.54
CA VAL A 39 -14.03 7.50 6.17
C VAL A 39 -14.43 7.57 7.64
N GLY A 40 -15.19 6.57 8.11
CA GLY A 40 -15.73 6.59 9.48
C GLY A 40 -16.62 7.82 9.78
N GLY A 41 -17.28 8.37 8.76
CA GLY A 41 -18.09 9.59 8.88
C GLY A 41 -17.29 10.91 8.88
N VAL A 42 -15.95 10.84 8.86
CA VAL A 42 -15.09 12.04 8.81
C VAL A 42 -14.73 12.37 7.36
N PRO A 43 -14.88 13.62 6.90
CA PRO A 43 -14.45 14.04 5.57
C PRO A 43 -12.96 13.78 5.34
N VAL A 44 -12.59 13.23 4.18
CA VAL A 44 -11.21 12.82 3.90
C VAL A 44 -10.22 13.99 3.91
N GLU A 45 -10.68 15.21 3.65
CA GLU A 45 -9.89 16.43 3.71
C GLU A 45 -9.28 16.64 5.10
N GLN A 46 -10.03 16.27 6.15
CA GLN A 46 -9.66 16.43 7.56
C GLN A 46 -8.75 15.31 8.07
N LEU A 47 -8.61 14.23 7.30
CA LEU A 47 -7.81 13.07 7.70
C LEU A 47 -6.34 13.23 7.31
N ASN A 48 -5.44 12.80 8.21
CA ASN A 48 -4.04 12.63 7.87
C ASN A 48 -3.88 11.45 6.93
N ARG A 49 -3.32 11.70 5.74
CA ARG A 49 -3.20 10.71 4.69
C ARG A 49 -2.36 9.49 5.10
N SER A 50 -1.23 9.70 5.78
CA SER A 50 -0.34 8.60 6.19
C SER A 50 -0.95 7.71 7.27
N ALA A 51 -1.89 8.24 8.06
CA ALA A 51 -2.56 7.49 9.11
C ALA A 51 -3.73 6.64 8.61
N VAL A 52 -4.31 6.97 7.45
CA VAL A 52 -5.59 6.38 6.99
C VAL A 52 -5.44 5.55 5.73
N TYR A 53 -4.48 5.85 4.86
CA TYR A 53 -4.39 5.22 3.55
C TYR A 53 -3.03 4.59 3.31
N SER A 54 -3.02 3.28 3.04
CA SER A 54 -1.94 2.60 2.34
C SER A 54 -2.35 2.35 0.90
N ALA A 55 -1.53 2.76 -0.07
CA ALA A 55 -1.79 2.51 -1.48
C ALA A 55 -0.58 1.80 -2.09
N GLN A 56 -0.83 0.69 -2.79
CA GLN A 56 0.19 0.01 -3.58
C GLN A 56 0.06 0.46 -5.04
N PRO A 57 1.03 1.24 -5.57
CA PRO A 57 1.00 1.69 -6.95
C PRO A 57 1.18 0.51 -7.92
N GLN A 58 0.75 0.70 -9.16
CA GLN A 58 0.87 -0.33 -10.21
C GLN A 58 2.33 -0.70 -10.52
N SER A 59 3.27 0.19 -10.21
CA SER A 59 4.71 -0.03 -10.30
C SER A 59 5.36 0.35 -8.96
N SER A 60 6.10 -0.60 -8.36
CA SER A 60 6.90 -0.33 -7.17
C SER A 60 8.12 0.54 -7.51
N THR A 61 8.48 1.45 -6.61
CA THR A 61 9.75 2.18 -6.66
C THR A 61 10.75 1.43 -5.79
N LEU A 62 11.89 1.06 -6.38
CA LEU A 62 13.02 0.50 -5.65
C LEU A 62 14.14 1.53 -5.63
N PHE A 63 14.75 1.68 -4.47
CA PHE A 63 15.92 2.51 -4.26
C PHE A 63 17.18 1.64 -4.30
N ASP A 64 18.32 2.25 -4.60
CA ASP A 64 19.64 1.62 -4.51
C ASP A 64 20.04 1.42 -3.04
N LEU A 65 19.31 0.53 -2.38
CA LEU A 65 19.37 0.17 -0.96
C LEU A 65 19.20 -1.35 -0.84
N SER A 66 19.50 -1.89 0.34
CA SER A 66 19.15 -3.28 0.69
C SER A 66 17.64 -3.53 0.54
N ILE A 67 17.24 -4.80 0.45
CA ILE A 67 15.80 -5.15 0.43
C ILE A 67 15.17 -4.74 1.77
N ARG A 68 15.88 -4.97 2.88
CA ARG A 68 15.49 -4.58 4.23
C ARG A 68 15.16 -3.09 4.30
N ASP A 69 16.04 -2.25 3.78
CA ASP A 69 15.85 -0.80 3.84
C ASP A 69 14.78 -0.32 2.85
N ASN A 70 14.64 -0.96 1.68
CA ASN A 70 13.52 -0.69 0.78
C ASN A 70 12.16 -0.98 1.45
N ILE A 71 12.05 -2.05 2.25
CA ILE A 71 10.82 -2.36 3.02
C ILE A 71 10.55 -1.26 4.06
N ARG A 72 11.60 -0.75 4.72
CA ARG A 72 11.48 0.31 5.73
C ARG A 72 11.04 1.67 5.19
N VAL A 73 11.27 1.98 3.91
CA VAL A 73 10.92 3.29 3.33
C VAL A 73 9.43 3.66 3.56
N GLY A 74 8.54 2.68 3.57
CA GLY A 74 7.11 2.88 3.82
C GLY A 74 6.62 2.51 5.22
N ALA A 75 7.52 2.12 6.13
CA ALA A 75 7.16 1.58 7.42
C ALA A 75 6.87 2.71 8.45
N PRO A 76 5.97 2.48 9.41
CA PRO A 76 5.75 3.40 10.52
C PRO A 76 7.02 3.63 11.37
N ASP A 77 7.07 4.76 12.06
CA ASP A 77 8.12 5.01 13.05
C ASP A 77 8.12 3.91 14.12
N GLY A 78 9.32 3.41 14.46
CA GLY A 78 9.50 2.36 15.48
C GLY A 78 9.39 0.92 14.97
N THR A 79 9.21 0.68 13.67
CA THR A 79 9.29 -0.67 13.07
C THR A 79 10.64 -1.33 13.37
N THR A 80 10.62 -2.56 13.90
CA THR A 80 11.83 -3.31 14.24
C THR A 80 12.34 -4.16 13.06
N ASP A 81 13.52 -4.75 13.21
CA ASP A 81 14.06 -5.72 12.25
C ASP A 81 13.18 -6.97 12.14
N GLU A 82 12.61 -7.44 13.24
CA GLU A 82 11.68 -8.56 13.26
C GLU A 82 10.39 -8.25 12.49
N ASP A 83 9.86 -7.03 12.60
CA ASP A 83 8.69 -6.59 11.83
C ASP A 83 8.98 -6.60 10.33
N VAL A 84 10.16 -6.13 9.92
CA VAL A 84 10.60 -6.13 8.51
C VAL A 84 10.74 -7.55 7.99
N GLU A 85 11.32 -8.46 8.77
CA GLU A 85 11.44 -9.87 8.39
C GLU A 85 10.09 -10.58 8.32
N ALA A 86 9.17 -10.29 9.24
CA ALA A 86 7.81 -10.80 9.20
C ALA A 86 7.08 -10.33 7.92
N ALA A 87 7.15 -9.04 7.61
CA ALA A 87 6.57 -8.48 6.39
C ALA A 87 7.19 -9.09 5.12
N ALA A 88 8.51 -9.28 5.09
CA ALA A 88 9.21 -9.93 3.97
C ALA A 88 8.74 -11.39 3.78
N ARG A 89 8.48 -12.12 4.87
CA ARG A 89 7.97 -13.50 4.82
C ARG A 89 6.52 -13.54 4.32
N GLU A 90 5.65 -12.66 4.82
CA GLU A 90 4.25 -12.56 4.35
C GLU A 90 4.17 -12.19 2.86
N ALA A 91 5.07 -11.31 2.41
CA ALA A 91 5.22 -10.93 1.01
C ALA A 91 5.92 -11.99 0.15
N SER A 92 6.32 -13.14 0.73
CA SER A 92 7.05 -14.21 0.04
C SER A 92 8.37 -13.75 -0.61
N LEU A 93 9.07 -12.78 0.00
CA LEU A 93 10.39 -12.31 -0.42
C LEU A 93 11.53 -13.16 0.13
N ILE A 94 11.32 -13.76 1.30
CA ILE A 94 12.24 -14.71 1.93
C ILE A 94 11.48 -16.03 2.11
N GLY A 95 11.97 -17.07 1.43
CA GLY A 95 11.22 -18.30 1.27
C GLY A 95 11.03 -19.11 2.55
N THR A 96 9.96 -19.90 2.54
CA THR A 96 9.91 -21.15 3.31
C THR A 96 10.80 -22.20 2.62
N PRO A 97 11.20 -23.28 3.31
CA PRO A 97 12.10 -24.31 2.75
C PRO A 97 11.67 -24.92 1.41
N ASP A 98 10.41 -24.76 0.99
CA ASP A 98 9.83 -25.27 -0.26
C ASP A 98 9.95 -24.30 -1.45
N GLN A 99 10.54 -23.10 -1.30
CA GLN A 99 10.70 -22.15 -2.41
C GLN A 99 12.02 -22.34 -3.17
N ALA A 100 11.94 -22.23 -4.51
CA ALA A 100 13.01 -22.55 -5.46
C ALA A 100 14.19 -21.56 -5.48
N TRP A 101 14.14 -20.47 -4.70
CA TRP A 101 15.14 -19.42 -4.72
C TRP A 101 15.37 -18.88 -3.30
N VAL A 102 16.64 -18.78 -2.93
CA VAL A 102 17.12 -18.17 -1.69
C VAL A 102 17.90 -16.92 -2.08
N LEU A 103 17.63 -15.79 -1.42
CA LEU A 103 18.38 -14.56 -1.65
C LEU A 103 19.85 -14.77 -1.23
N PRO A 104 20.85 -14.52 -2.11
CA PRO A 104 22.25 -14.85 -1.83
C PRO A 104 22.82 -14.17 -0.57
N GLN A 105 22.30 -12.99 -0.22
CA GLN A 105 22.70 -12.18 0.92
C GLN A 105 21.54 -11.98 1.92
N GLY A 106 20.44 -12.73 1.77
CA GLY A 106 19.24 -12.48 2.56
C GLY A 106 18.57 -11.15 2.18
N LEU A 107 18.13 -10.38 3.18
CA LEU A 107 17.50 -9.07 2.98
C LEU A 107 18.51 -7.91 2.86
N ASP A 108 19.79 -8.17 3.08
CA ASP A 108 20.86 -7.16 3.09
C ASP A 108 21.50 -6.99 1.70
#